data_AF-F4NRU9-F1
#
_entry.id   AF-F4NRU9-F1
#
_cell.length_a   1.000
_cell.length_b   1.000
_cell.length_c   1.000
_cell.angle_alpha   90.00
_cell.angle_beta   90.00
_cell.angle_gamma   90.00
#
_symmetry.space_group_name_H-M   'P 1'
#
loop_
_entity.id
_entity.type
_entity.pdbx_description
1 polymer ?
#
loop_
_entity_poly.entity_id
_entity_poly.type
_entity_poly.pdbx_seq_one_letter_code
_entity_poly.pdbx_strand_id
1 'polypeptide(L)'
;MESLSKFVQLMLLHVELPVWFDKNNEQDSQSIDISISQLSSQLAFVNEQLIKIPQKRRFPRVIETQIWKLYEAQLVQVKQTLQQRSEWERTSSIYFKLIKKLFEWMRNTCADVPENQWIASEIQVHTIVNDILLDLIDWRNHAGEESERKDATQAIDMGMQALSNMCTSNTLVQSSIWQFFVRESQLLSLFLLFADPASVNKDFVDNITGSEAIASILNVFANESGTQTDNFELSYSCIKNLLISDLAPAIWTSLEQIENGGMSSVHVALLKALDGMVNGSAQLNVSLPNTSKLISRILVSTTKKLQTLLSTPEPQLDSSIQHICTFVVLVLQYLGVASQISTEAEISSWVDDGLAKSLITLLHGVSKLQPIFVDKSSSPSHDIKSNIFFMIRCDIMKVIANITYTSQQAQNEIRMCDGIPLVLSNCVIDDLNPYLREYALFAVRNLTKNNRENQMLIASLEARKVVPNEILTEMGVEAAIDPVTGKLTFK
;
A
#
# COMPACT_ATOMS: atom_id res chain seq x y z
N MET A 1 -43.99 -3.60 7.67
CA MET A 1 -44.19 -4.48 8.84
C MET A 1 -44.51 -5.92 8.46
N GLU A 2 -45.62 -6.22 7.77
CA GLU A 2 -45.96 -7.60 7.36
C GLU A 2 -44.88 -8.22 6.43
N SER A 3 -44.35 -7.42 5.51
CA SER A 3 -43.22 -7.80 4.64
C SER A 3 -41.94 -8.13 5.43
N LEU A 4 -41.55 -7.29 6.40
CA LEU A 4 -40.37 -7.50 7.25
C LEU A 4 -40.51 -8.74 8.14
N SER A 5 -41.68 -8.94 8.74
CA SER A 5 -42.01 -10.13 9.52
C SER A 5 -41.90 -11.40 8.67
N LYS A 6 -42.47 -11.38 7.46
CA LYS A 6 -42.39 -12.49 6.51
C LYS A 6 -40.96 -12.77 6.06
N PHE A 7 -40.16 -11.73 5.82
CA PHE A 7 -38.74 -11.85 5.51
C PHE A 7 -37.98 -12.56 6.65
N VAL A 8 -38.12 -12.09 7.88
CA VAL A 8 -37.47 -12.70 9.06
C VAL A 8 -37.93 -14.15 9.26
N GLN A 9 -39.23 -14.44 9.11
CA GLN A 9 -39.77 -15.80 9.22
C GLN A 9 -39.18 -16.75 8.17
N LEU A 10 -39.12 -16.34 6.91
CA LEU A 10 -38.54 -17.14 5.82
C LEU A 10 -37.05 -17.37 6.04
N MET A 11 -36.33 -16.42 6.61
CA MET A 11 -34.94 -16.62 6.96
C MET A 11 -34.75 -17.61 8.10
N LEU A 12 -35.53 -17.51 9.18
CA LEU A 12 -35.50 -18.48 10.28
C LEU A 12 -35.77 -19.90 9.79
N LEU A 13 -36.73 -20.06 8.87
CA LEU A 13 -36.99 -21.33 8.20
C LEU A 13 -35.79 -21.81 7.36
N HIS A 14 -35.17 -20.90 6.58
CA HIS A 14 -34.03 -21.24 5.73
C HIS A 14 -32.80 -21.71 6.52
N VAL A 15 -32.57 -21.14 7.70
CA VAL A 15 -31.48 -21.57 8.61
C VAL A 15 -31.89 -22.70 9.57
N GLU A 16 -33.05 -23.33 9.33
CA GLU A 16 -33.58 -24.46 10.12
C GLU A 16 -33.73 -24.14 11.63
N LEU A 17 -33.98 -22.87 11.97
CA LEU A 17 -34.19 -22.44 13.34
C LEU A 17 -35.69 -22.39 13.67
N PRO A 18 -36.08 -22.75 14.91
CA PRO A 18 -37.45 -22.60 15.35
C PRO A 18 -37.84 -21.12 15.29
N VAL A 19 -38.98 -20.84 14.66
CA VAL A 19 -39.57 -19.51 14.63
C VAL A 19 -39.96 -19.14 16.06
N TRP A 20 -39.13 -18.34 16.74
CA TRP A 20 -39.44 -17.78 18.07
C TRP A 20 -40.45 -16.64 17.89
N PHE A 21 -41.69 -17.00 17.54
CA PHE A 21 -42.84 -16.13 17.63
C PHE A 21 -43.53 -16.46 18.96
N ASP A 22 -43.22 -15.68 20.00
CA ASP A 22 -44.01 -15.70 21.22
C ASP A 22 -45.37 -15.07 20.91
N LYS A 23 -46.35 -15.91 20.57
CA LYS A 23 -47.74 -15.50 20.30
C LYS A 23 -48.40 -14.79 21.49
N ASN A 24 -47.77 -14.77 22.66
CA ASN A 24 -48.32 -14.14 23.85
C ASN A 24 -48.12 -12.61 23.90
N ASN A 25 -47.39 -12.02 22.94
CA ASN A 25 -47.22 -10.55 22.81
C ASN A 25 -48.11 -9.91 21.74
N GLU A 26 -49.16 -10.60 21.26
CA GLU A 26 -50.20 -9.98 20.42
C GLU A 26 -51.10 -9.00 21.19
N GLN A 27 -50.96 -8.90 22.51
CA GLN A 27 -51.66 -7.91 23.32
C GLN A 27 -50.68 -6.78 23.69
N ASP A 28 -50.92 -5.61 23.09
CA ASP A 28 -50.35 -4.28 23.41
C ASP A 28 -49.03 -3.82 22.74
N SER A 29 -48.75 -4.14 21.47
CA SER A 29 -47.71 -3.41 20.70
C SER A 29 -48.32 -2.27 19.85
N GLN A 30 -48.84 -1.23 20.50
CA GLN A 30 -49.44 -0.08 19.80
C GLN A 30 -48.41 0.89 19.18
N SER A 31 -47.11 0.77 19.46
CA SER A 31 -46.08 1.61 18.80
C SER A 31 -45.28 0.83 17.74
N ILE A 32 -45.16 1.44 16.56
CA ILE A 32 -44.40 0.94 15.41
C ILE A 32 -42.94 0.65 15.80
N ASP A 33 -42.36 1.49 16.66
CA ASP A 33 -40.97 1.40 17.14
C ASP A 33 -40.68 0.12 17.92
N ILE A 34 -41.61 -0.35 18.76
CA ILE A 34 -41.45 -1.62 19.51
C ILE A 34 -41.37 -2.80 18.53
N SER A 35 -42.18 -2.77 17.48
CA SER A 35 -42.24 -3.84 16.50
C SER A 35 -40.97 -3.89 15.63
N ILE A 36 -40.40 -2.74 15.25
CA ILE A 36 -39.13 -2.68 14.51
C ILE A 36 -37.96 -3.13 15.37
N SER A 37 -37.93 -2.75 16.65
CA SER A 37 -36.90 -3.18 17.60
C SER A 37 -36.88 -4.70 17.79
N GLN A 38 -38.07 -5.32 17.91
CA GLN A 38 -38.21 -6.78 17.99
C GLN A 38 -37.72 -7.47 16.71
N LEU A 39 -38.14 -7.00 15.53
CA LEU A 39 -37.72 -7.58 14.25
C LEU A 39 -36.21 -7.42 14.02
N SER A 40 -35.63 -6.28 14.41
CA SER A 40 -34.17 -6.05 14.35
C SER A 40 -33.40 -7.01 15.25
N SER A 41 -33.96 -7.32 16.43
CA SER A 41 -33.37 -8.30 17.37
C SER A 41 -33.45 -9.72 16.82
N GLN A 42 -34.56 -10.09 16.17
CA GLN A 42 -34.69 -11.39 15.49
C GLN A 42 -33.72 -11.50 14.31
N LEU A 43 -33.55 -10.44 13.52
CA LEU A 43 -32.57 -10.40 12.44
C LEU A 43 -31.13 -10.53 12.97
N ALA A 44 -30.83 -9.89 14.10
CA ALA A 44 -29.54 -10.03 14.78
C ALA A 44 -29.28 -11.48 15.20
N PHE A 45 -30.29 -12.17 15.73
CA PHE A 45 -30.20 -13.58 16.06
C PHE A 45 -29.94 -14.44 14.82
N VAL A 46 -30.65 -14.20 13.72
CA VAL A 46 -30.40 -14.89 12.43
C VAL A 46 -28.94 -14.69 11.99
N ASN A 47 -28.43 -13.45 12.02
CA ASN A 47 -27.05 -13.13 11.64
C ASN A 47 -26.03 -13.85 12.53
N GLU A 48 -26.26 -13.89 13.85
CA GLU A 48 -25.39 -14.59 14.79
C GLU A 48 -25.35 -16.09 14.51
N GLN A 49 -26.50 -16.69 14.16
CA GLN A 49 -26.57 -18.11 13.84
C GLN A 49 -25.91 -18.43 12.49
N LEU A 50 -26.06 -17.57 11.48
CA LEU A 50 -25.33 -17.70 10.20
C LEU A 50 -23.81 -17.78 10.41
N ILE A 51 -23.28 -17.04 11.40
CA ILE A 51 -21.84 -17.07 11.76
C ILE A 51 -21.47 -18.34 12.53
N LYS A 52 -22.36 -18.84 13.40
CA LYS A 52 -22.10 -19.91 14.36
C LYS A 52 -22.24 -21.33 13.80
N ILE A 53 -22.50 -21.54 12.52
CA ILE A 53 -22.56 -22.89 11.93
C ILE A 53 -21.12 -23.37 11.63
N PRO A 54 -20.46 -24.15 12.53
CA PRO A 54 -18.99 -24.27 12.55
C PRO A 54 -18.43 -25.39 11.67
N GLN A 55 -19.26 -26.14 10.93
CA GLN A 55 -18.78 -27.27 10.13
C GLN A 55 -18.68 -26.91 8.64
N LYS A 56 -17.48 -26.44 8.28
CA LYS A 56 -16.89 -26.14 6.96
C LYS A 56 -16.89 -24.66 6.58
N ARG A 57 -15.68 -24.11 6.39
CA ARG A 57 -15.34 -22.87 5.66
C ARG A 57 -15.79 -22.84 4.18
N ARG A 58 -16.80 -23.62 3.79
CA ARG A 58 -17.31 -23.81 2.41
C ARG A 58 -18.75 -24.32 2.41
N PHE A 59 -19.64 -23.68 3.15
CA PHE A 59 -21.09 -23.82 2.92
C PHE A 59 -21.82 -22.57 3.40
N PRO A 60 -21.94 -21.56 2.54
CA PRO A 60 -23.10 -20.71 2.65
C PRO A 60 -24.10 -21.28 1.63
N ARG A 61 -25.23 -21.80 2.13
CA ARG A 61 -26.28 -22.26 1.22
C ARG A 61 -26.65 -21.10 0.29
N VAL A 62 -26.87 -21.42 -0.98
CA VAL A 62 -27.45 -20.47 -1.92
C VAL A 62 -28.80 -20.06 -1.37
N ILE A 63 -28.96 -18.77 -1.08
CA ILE A 63 -30.20 -18.21 -0.59
C ILE A 63 -31.16 -18.14 -1.77
N GLU A 64 -32.40 -18.57 -1.56
CA GLU A 64 -33.43 -18.53 -2.59
C GLU A 64 -33.65 -17.10 -3.09
N THR A 65 -33.77 -16.94 -4.41
CA THR A 65 -34.02 -15.64 -5.07
C THR A 65 -35.23 -14.90 -4.46
N GLN A 66 -36.26 -15.63 -3.99
CA GLN A 66 -37.42 -15.03 -3.34
C GLN A 66 -37.08 -14.32 -2.03
N ILE A 67 -36.13 -14.83 -1.25
CA ILE A 67 -35.66 -14.20 -0.01
C ILE A 67 -34.88 -12.93 -0.34
N TRP A 68 -34.04 -12.97 -1.39
CA TRP A 68 -33.35 -11.77 -1.89
C TRP A 68 -34.31 -10.68 -2.39
N LYS A 69 -35.41 -11.04 -3.05
CA LYS A 69 -36.46 -10.08 -3.44
C LYS A 69 -37.17 -9.45 -2.23
N LEU A 70 -37.37 -10.22 -1.17
CA LEU A 70 -37.94 -9.67 0.08
C LEU A 70 -36.96 -8.77 0.81
N TYR A 71 -35.67 -9.12 0.79
CA TYR A 71 -34.58 -8.28 1.29
C TYR A 71 -34.52 -6.94 0.54
N GLU A 72 -34.54 -6.98 -0.79
CA GLU A 72 -34.61 -5.80 -1.67
C GLU A 72 -35.80 -4.91 -1.29
N ALA A 73 -36.99 -5.49 -1.11
CA ALA A 73 -38.17 -4.74 -0.68
C ALA A 73 -38.00 -4.08 0.71
N GLN A 74 -37.26 -4.70 1.63
CA GLN A 74 -36.96 -4.07 2.93
C GLN A 74 -36.01 -2.87 2.76
N LEU A 75 -34.99 -3.00 1.91
CA LEU A 75 -34.08 -1.89 1.62
C LEU A 75 -34.83 -0.71 0.99
N VAL A 76 -35.73 -0.96 0.03
CA VAL A 76 -36.57 0.09 -0.57
C VAL A 76 -37.42 0.79 0.48
N GLN A 77 -38.05 0.02 1.38
CA GLN A 77 -38.88 0.59 2.44
C GLN A 77 -38.06 1.49 3.36
N VAL A 78 -36.90 1.01 3.84
CA VAL A 78 -36.01 1.79 4.71
C VAL A 78 -35.51 3.05 3.98
N LYS A 79 -35.09 2.94 2.72
CA LYS A 79 -34.65 4.09 1.92
C LYS A 79 -35.72 5.18 1.86
N GLN A 80 -36.97 4.80 1.56
CA GLN A 80 -38.08 5.75 1.51
C GLN A 80 -38.29 6.45 2.85
N THR A 81 -38.16 5.73 3.96
CA THR A 81 -38.32 6.32 5.29
C THR A 81 -37.14 7.24 5.65
N LEU A 82 -35.90 6.87 5.29
CA LEU A 82 -34.72 7.72 5.48
C LEU A 82 -34.84 9.07 4.74
N GLN A 83 -35.46 9.08 3.55
CA GLN A 83 -35.69 10.29 2.76
C GLN A 83 -36.77 11.22 3.34
N GLN A 84 -37.59 10.75 4.28
CA GLN A 84 -38.63 11.54 4.97
C GLN A 84 -38.03 12.30 6.19
N ARG A 85 -36.98 13.08 5.94
CA ARG A 85 -36.02 13.64 6.93
C ARG A 85 -36.63 14.25 8.20
N SER A 86 -37.78 14.91 8.12
CA SER A 86 -38.41 15.59 9.27
C SER A 86 -38.98 14.67 10.35
N GLU A 87 -39.31 13.42 9.99
CA GLU A 87 -39.85 12.42 10.94
C GLU A 87 -38.76 11.45 11.43
N TRP A 88 -37.67 11.36 10.68
CA TRP A 88 -36.60 10.39 10.90
C TRP A 88 -35.74 10.68 12.13
N GLU A 89 -35.45 11.95 12.45
CA GLU A 89 -34.55 12.31 13.57
C GLU A 89 -34.97 11.64 14.89
N ARG A 90 -36.27 11.61 15.23
CA ARG A 90 -36.74 11.02 16.50
C ARG A 90 -36.72 9.49 16.54
N THR A 91 -36.65 8.82 15.40
CA THR A 91 -36.70 7.34 15.29
C THR A 91 -35.41 6.74 14.72
N SER A 92 -34.45 7.60 14.36
CA SER A 92 -33.20 7.35 13.63
C SER A 92 -32.43 6.15 14.19
N SER A 93 -32.19 6.09 15.51
CA SER A 93 -31.37 5.04 16.14
C SER A 93 -31.99 3.64 15.97
N ILE A 94 -33.32 3.50 15.99
CA ILE A 94 -33.99 2.21 15.78
C ILE A 94 -33.82 1.77 14.32
N TYR A 95 -34.00 2.69 13.38
CA TYR A 95 -33.83 2.39 11.97
C TYR A 95 -32.37 2.16 11.58
N PHE A 96 -31.40 2.88 12.16
CA PHE A 96 -29.97 2.61 11.94
C PHE A 96 -29.58 1.22 12.41
N LYS A 97 -30.15 0.73 13.52
CA LYS A 97 -29.99 -0.67 13.95
C LYS A 97 -30.57 -1.63 12.91
N LEU A 98 -31.76 -1.37 12.39
CA LEU A 98 -32.36 -2.20 11.35
C LEU A 98 -31.50 -2.23 10.07
N ILE A 99 -31.08 -1.06 9.58
CA ILE A 99 -30.21 -0.91 8.40
C ILE A 99 -28.93 -1.71 8.58
N LYS A 100 -28.25 -1.51 9.71
CA LYS A 100 -27.03 -2.23 10.03
C LYS A 100 -27.24 -3.74 10.01
N LYS A 101 -28.39 -4.23 10.48
CA LYS A 101 -28.70 -5.67 10.48
C LYS A 101 -29.05 -6.21 9.10
N LEU A 102 -29.67 -5.41 8.24
CA LEU A 102 -29.88 -5.74 6.82
C LEU A 102 -28.53 -5.82 6.08
N PHE A 103 -27.66 -4.83 6.26
CA PHE A 103 -26.33 -4.85 5.65
C PHE A 103 -25.46 -6.00 6.19
N GLU A 104 -25.49 -6.26 7.50
CA GLU A 104 -24.78 -7.39 8.11
C GLU A 104 -25.25 -8.73 7.52
N TRP A 105 -26.54 -8.88 7.24
CA TRP A 105 -27.07 -10.06 6.59
C TRP A 105 -26.47 -10.25 5.20
N MET A 106 -26.54 -9.22 4.34
CA MET A 106 -25.95 -9.24 3.00
C MET A 106 -24.44 -9.50 3.03
N ARG A 107 -23.72 -8.85 3.94
CA ARG A 107 -22.27 -9.06 4.13
C ARG A 107 -21.96 -10.53 4.41
N ASN A 108 -22.74 -11.17 5.28
CA ASN A 108 -22.51 -12.55 5.68
C ASN A 108 -22.96 -13.56 4.59
N THR A 109 -24.07 -13.29 3.89
CA THR A 109 -24.59 -14.19 2.85
C THR A 109 -23.79 -14.14 1.56
N CYS A 110 -23.12 -13.03 1.26
CA CYS A 110 -22.24 -12.91 0.10
C CYS A 110 -20.80 -13.39 0.37
N ALA A 111 -20.38 -13.51 1.64
CA ALA A 111 -19.00 -13.87 2.00
C ALA A 111 -18.63 -15.27 1.51
N ASP A 112 -17.69 -15.35 0.56
CA ASP A 112 -17.22 -16.59 -0.08
C ASP A 112 -18.32 -17.40 -0.81
N VAL A 113 -19.33 -16.72 -1.40
CA VAL A 113 -20.49 -17.37 -2.08
C VAL A 113 -20.80 -16.75 -3.43
N PRO A 114 -20.16 -17.22 -4.52
CA PRO A 114 -20.34 -16.66 -5.85
C PRO A 114 -21.80 -16.61 -6.33
N GLU A 115 -22.62 -17.60 -5.97
CA GLU A 115 -24.03 -17.66 -6.36
C GLU A 115 -24.86 -16.57 -5.67
N ASN A 116 -24.68 -16.34 -4.36
CA ASN A 116 -25.39 -15.27 -3.66
C ASN A 116 -24.95 -13.89 -4.14
N GLN A 117 -23.65 -13.71 -4.40
CA GLN A 117 -23.10 -12.50 -5.01
C GLN A 117 -23.76 -12.21 -6.38
N TRP A 118 -23.91 -13.24 -7.21
CA TRP A 118 -24.55 -13.12 -8.52
C TRP A 118 -26.05 -12.81 -8.41
N ILE A 119 -26.80 -13.54 -7.57
CA ILE A 119 -28.24 -13.31 -7.35
C ILE A 119 -28.49 -11.89 -6.85
N ALA A 120 -27.70 -11.44 -5.87
CA ALA A 120 -27.75 -10.08 -5.35
C ALA A 120 -27.49 -9.05 -6.47
N SER A 121 -26.54 -9.34 -7.37
CA SER A 121 -26.20 -8.47 -8.50
C SER A 121 -27.31 -8.43 -9.54
N GLU A 122 -27.92 -9.58 -9.86
CA GLU A 122 -29.04 -9.68 -10.81
C GLU A 122 -30.28 -8.91 -10.31
N ILE A 123 -30.55 -8.97 -9.00
CA ILE A 123 -31.64 -8.22 -8.36
C ILE A 123 -31.30 -6.73 -8.17
N GLN A 124 -30.05 -6.34 -8.43
CA GLN A 124 -29.55 -4.96 -8.30
C GLN A 124 -29.61 -4.40 -6.87
N VAL A 125 -29.49 -5.26 -5.84
CA VAL A 125 -29.54 -4.78 -4.43
C VAL A 125 -28.45 -3.74 -4.13
N HIS A 126 -27.31 -3.82 -4.81
CA HIS A 126 -26.20 -2.88 -4.68
C HIS A 126 -26.59 -1.44 -5.01
N THR A 127 -27.53 -1.22 -5.95
CA THR A 127 -28.01 0.12 -6.31
C THR A 127 -28.77 0.78 -5.16
N ILE A 128 -29.64 0.02 -4.49
CA ILE A 128 -30.41 0.52 -3.36
C ILE A 128 -29.51 0.72 -2.14
N VAL A 129 -28.57 -0.22 -1.91
CA VAL A 129 -27.57 -0.05 -0.84
C VAL A 129 -26.74 1.21 -1.08
N ASN A 130 -26.29 1.47 -2.31
CA ASN A 130 -25.58 2.69 -2.69
C ASN A 130 -26.39 3.94 -2.35
N ASP A 131 -27.66 3.99 -2.73
CA ASP A 131 -28.52 5.15 -2.45
C ASP A 131 -28.73 5.36 -0.95
N ILE A 132 -28.94 4.29 -0.19
CA ILE A 132 -29.03 4.37 1.28
C ILE A 132 -27.73 4.90 1.86
N LEU A 133 -26.57 4.48 1.35
CA LEU A 133 -25.27 4.97 1.83
C LEU A 133 -25.11 6.48 1.57
N LEU A 134 -25.50 6.97 0.40
CA LEU A 134 -25.48 8.41 0.09
C LEU A 134 -26.41 9.20 1.03
N ASP A 135 -27.65 8.71 1.22
CA ASP A 135 -28.62 9.33 2.11
C ASP A 135 -28.13 9.32 3.58
N LEU A 136 -27.47 8.24 4.03
CA LEU A 136 -26.87 8.15 5.37
C LEU A 136 -25.69 9.09 5.54
N ILE A 137 -24.82 9.24 4.53
CA ILE A 137 -23.70 10.17 4.57
C ILE A 137 -24.21 11.61 4.69
N ASP A 138 -25.17 11.97 3.85
CA ASP A 138 -25.75 13.31 3.90
C ASP A 138 -26.45 13.56 5.24
N TRP A 139 -27.20 12.57 5.74
CA TRP A 139 -27.83 12.65 7.06
C TRP A 139 -26.79 12.82 8.18
N ARG A 140 -25.74 11.99 8.21
CA ARG A 140 -24.65 12.06 9.20
C ARG A 140 -24.01 13.45 9.23
N ASN A 141 -23.82 14.07 8.08
CA ASN A 141 -23.20 15.39 7.98
C ASN A 141 -24.09 16.52 8.54
N HIS A 142 -25.41 16.32 8.59
CA HIS A 142 -26.38 17.31 9.06
C HIS A 142 -26.94 17.02 10.46
N ALA A 143 -26.73 15.82 11.00
CA ALA A 143 -27.24 15.41 12.29
C ALA A 143 -26.66 16.27 13.43
N GLY A 144 -27.52 16.73 14.35
CA GLY A 144 -27.13 17.57 15.48
C GLY A 144 -26.42 16.80 16.59
N GLU A 145 -26.84 15.56 16.88
CA GLU A 145 -26.31 14.76 17.98
C GLU A 145 -25.16 13.83 17.57
N GLU A 146 -24.13 13.75 18.42
CA GLU A 146 -22.95 12.91 18.19
C GLU A 146 -23.28 11.41 18.23
N SER A 147 -24.19 10.99 19.10
CA SER A 147 -24.68 9.61 19.19
C SER A 147 -25.25 9.13 17.87
N GLU A 148 -26.04 9.98 17.21
CA GLU A 148 -26.68 9.60 15.96
C GLU A 148 -25.69 9.62 14.78
N ARG A 149 -24.75 10.58 14.76
CA ARG A 149 -23.64 10.56 13.80
C ARG A 149 -22.84 9.26 13.88
N LYS A 150 -22.60 8.78 15.11
CA LYS A 150 -21.91 7.52 15.37
C LYS A 150 -22.72 6.31 14.89
N ASP A 151 -24.01 6.26 15.17
CA ASP A 151 -24.88 5.17 14.70
C ASP A 151 -24.97 5.13 13.16
N ALA A 152 -25.10 6.30 12.51
CA ALA A 152 -25.08 6.42 11.05
C ALA A 152 -23.75 5.95 10.46
N THR A 153 -22.62 6.34 11.07
CA THR A 153 -21.28 5.89 10.65
C THR A 153 -21.16 4.37 10.71
N GLN A 154 -21.62 3.74 11.80
CA GLN A 154 -21.58 2.27 11.91
C GLN A 154 -22.45 1.56 10.86
N ALA A 155 -23.57 2.18 10.46
CA ALA A 155 -24.40 1.64 9.38
C ALA A 155 -23.69 1.79 8.02
N ILE A 156 -23.05 2.93 7.76
CA ILE A 156 -22.24 3.18 6.56
C ILE A 156 -21.11 2.13 6.45
N ASP A 157 -20.34 1.94 7.52
CA ASP A 157 -19.23 0.97 7.54
C ASP A 157 -19.70 -0.45 7.24
N MET A 158 -20.84 -0.86 7.81
CA MET A 158 -21.44 -2.17 7.56
C MET A 158 -21.93 -2.32 6.11
N GLY A 159 -22.50 -1.27 5.53
CA GLY A 159 -22.93 -1.26 4.14
C GLY A 159 -21.76 -1.33 3.17
N MET A 160 -20.65 -0.65 3.47
CA MET A 160 -19.41 -0.76 2.69
C MET A 160 -18.82 -2.17 2.74
N GLN A 161 -18.77 -2.79 3.92
CA GLN A 161 -18.37 -4.20 4.06
C GLN A 161 -19.32 -5.15 3.29
N ALA A 162 -20.63 -4.87 3.30
CA ALA A 162 -21.60 -5.67 2.57
C ALA A 162 -21.40 -5.61 1.06
N LEU A 163 -21.17 -4.41 0.52
CA LEU A 163 -20.84 -4.22 -0.90
C LEU A 163 -19.49 -4.86 -1.25
N SER A 164 -18.51 -4.81 -0.34
CA SER A 164 -17.23 -5.47 -0.56
C SER A 164 -17.38 -6.97 -0.65
N ASN A 165 -18.01 -7.61 0.34
CA ASN A 165 -18.24 -9.06 0.34
C ASN A 165 -19.10 -9.53 -0.84
N MET A 166 -19.97 -8.67 -1.36
CA MET A 166 -20.75 -8.94 -2.56
C MET A 166 -19.88 -9.11 -3.82
N CYS A 167 -18.71 -8.48 -3.89
CA CYS A 167 -17.84 -8.57 -5.06
C CYS A 167 -16.47 -9.22 -4.79
N THR A 168 -16.18 -9.63 -3.55
CA THR A 168 -14.93 -10.31 -3.20
C THR A 168 -14.70 -11.54 -4.07
N SER A 169 -13.56 -11.56 -4.77
CA SER A 169 -13.14 -12.64 -5.68
C SER A 169 -14.09 -12.96 -6.84
N ASN A 170 -15.01 -12.04 -7.20
CA ASN A 170 -15.99 -12.26 -8.27
C ASN A 170 -15.94 -11.13 -9.31
N THR A 171 -15.10 -11.31 -10.32
CA THR A 171 -14.79 -10.29 -11.34
C THR A 171 -16.03 -9.80 -12.11
N LEU A 172 -17.01 -10.67 -12.37
CA LEU A 172 -18.25 -10.28 -13.05
C LEU A 172 -19.07 -9.29 -12.22
N VAL A 173 -19.24 -9.57 -10.93
CA VAL A 173 -19.99 -8.69 -10.01
C VAL A 173 -19.18 -7.42 -9.71
N GLN A 174 -17.85 -7.53 -9.60
CA GLN A 174 -16.96 -6.37 -9.47
C GLN A 174 -17.20 -5.36 -10.59
N SER A 175 -17.17 -5.76 -11.86
CA SER A 175 -17.34 -4.83 -12.98
C SER A 175 -18.70 -4.11 -12.98
N SER A 176 -19.75 -4.71 -12.39
CA SER A 176 -21.05 -4.05 -12.22
C SER A 176 -21.06 -3.04 -11.06
N ILE A 177 -20.49 -3.40 -9.91
CA ILE A 177 -20.55 -2.57 -8.70
C ILE A 177 -19.59 -1.38 -8.78
N TRP A 178 -18.38 -1.58 -9.30
CA TRP A 178 -17.34 -0.54 -9.30
C TRP A 178 -17.74 0.71 -10.11
N GLN A 179 -18.61 0.58 -11.12
CA GLN A 179 -19.08 1.73 -11.92
C GLN A 179 -19.82 2.79 -11.10
N PHE A 180 -20.41 2.42 -9.96
CA PHE A 180 -21.12 3.34 -9.07
C PHE A 180 -20.14 4.13 -8.20
N PHE A 181 -19.15 3.46 -7.60
CA PHE A 181 -18.15 4.10 -6.75
C PHE A 181 -17.26 5.07 -7.51
N VAL A 182 -16.95 4.76 -8.76
CA VAL A 182 -16.13 5.62 -9.63
C VAL A 182 -16.71 7.03 -9.77
N ARG A 183 -18.03 7.21 -9.63
CA ARG A 183 -18.69 8.51 -9.78
C ARG A 183 -18.80 9.29 -8.47
N GLU A 184 -18.60 8.64 -7.33
CA GLU A 184 -18.86 9.19 -5.99
C GLU A 184 -17.61 9.08 -5.11
N SER A 185 -16.79 10.13 -5.07
CA SER A 185 -15.46 10.14 -4.44
C SER A 185 -15.47 9.75 -2.95
N GLN A 186 -16.53 10.14 -2.22
CA GLN A 186 -16.68 9.79 -0.80
C GLN A 186 -16.97 8.30 -0.61
N LEU A 187 -17.85 7.73 -1.43
CA LEU A 187 -18.16 6.30 -1.36
C LEU A 187 -16.95 5.46 -1.76
N LEU A 188 -16.20 5.89 -2.78
CA LEU A 188 -14.98 5.22 -3.20
C LEU A 188 -13.93 5.18 -2.10
N SER A 189 -13.72 6.30 -1.40
CA SER A 189 -12.76 6.38 -0.29
C SER A 189 -13.15 5.44 0.86
N LEU A 190 -14.45 5.42 1.21
CA LEU A 190 -14.97 4.53 2.24
C LEU A 190 -14.94 3.06 1.81
N PHE A 191 -15.24 2.77 0.54
CA PHE A 191 -15.15 1.42 0.01
C PHE A 191 -13.72 0.90 0.08
N LEU A 192 -12.74 1.69 -0.37
CA LEU A 192 -11.32 1.32 -0.31
C LEU A 192 -10.81 1.15 1.13
N LEU A 193 -11.38 1.86 2.11
CA LEU A 193 -11.04 1.68 3.51
C LEU A 193 -11.50 0.32 4.07
N PHE A 194 -12.74 -0.08 3.75
CA PHE A 194 -13.37 -1.26 4.32
C PHE A 194 -13.31 -2.51 3.45
N ALA A 195 -12.91 -2.39 2.20
CA ALA A 195 -12.93 -3.50 1.27
C ALA A 195 -11.82 -4.51 1.51
N ASP A 196 -12.15 -5.79 1.34
CA ASP A 196 -11.14 -6.83 1.18
C ASP A 196 -10.32 -6.56 -0.10
N PRO A 197 -8.98 -6.74 -0.11
CA PRO A 197 -8.16 -6.58 -1.31
C PRO A 197 -8.69 -7.38 -2.52
N ALA A 198 -9.24 -8.57 -2.31
CA ALA A 198 -9.81 -9.39 -3.37
C ALA A 198 -11.11 -8.84 -3.96
N SER A 199 -11.69 -7.77 -3.40
CA SER A 199 -12.83 -7.03 -3.93
C SER A 199 -12.43 -5.96 -4.95
N VAL A 200 -11.15 -5.61 -5.05
CA VAL A 200 -10.66 -4.57 -5.97
C VAL A 200 -10.54 -5.10 -7.39
N ASN A 201 -11.28 -4.48 -8.31
CA ASN A 201 -11.20 -4.80 -9.73
C ASN A 201 -9.93 -4.21 -10.35
N LYS A 202 -9.20 -4.98 -11.15
CA LYS A 202 -8.04 -4.47 -11.90
C LYS A 202 -8.45 -3.40 -12.92
N ASP A 203 -9.60 -3.59 -13.55
CA ASP A 203 -10.16 -2.68 -14.57
C ASP A 203 -10.43 -1.27 -14.00
N PHE A 204 -10.62 -1.14 -12.69
CA PHE A 204 -10.79 0.16 -12.03
C PHE A 204 -9.54 1.03 -12.21
N VAL A 205 -8.36 0.44 -12.13
CA VAL A 205 -7.08 1.15 -12.26
C VAL A 205 -6.85 1.59 -13.71
N ASP A 206 -7.32 0.82 -14.66
CA ASP A 206 -7.18 1.10 -16.09
C ASP A 206 -8.23 2.10 -16.61
N ASN A 207 -9.24 2.43 -15.81
CA ASN A 207 -10.26 3.43 -16.12
C ASN A 207 -9.82 4.83 -15.69
N ILE A 208 -9.97 5.83 -16.58
CA ILE A 208 -9.61 7.25 -16.35
C ILE A 208 -10.16 7.77 -15.02
N THR A 209 -11.43 7.54 -14.73
CA THR A 209 -12.03 8.10 -13.50
C THR A 209 -11.51 7.38 -12.24
N GLY A 210 -11.19 6.08 -12.34
CA GLY A 210 -10.59 5.34 -11.25
C GLY A 210 -9.15 5.78 -10.98
N SER A 211 -8.37 6.01 -12.04
CA SER A 211 -7.00 6.51 -11.92
C SER A 211 -6.93 7.95 -11.43
N GLU A 212 -7.86 8.82 -11.83
CA GLU A 212 -8.04 10.16 -11.25
C GLU A 212 -8.35 10.10 -9.75
N ALA A 213 -9.18 9.15 -9.32
CA ALA A 213 -9.49 8.98 -7.90
C ALA A 213 -8.29 8.46 -7.09
N ILE A 214 -7.53 7.50 -7.63
CA ILE A 214 -6.28 7.03 -7.01
C ILE A 214 -5.28 8.18 -6.90
N ALA A 215 -5.13 8.99 -7.97
CA ALA A 215 -4.28 10.18 -7.97
C ALA A 215 -4.74 11.19 -6.91
N SER A 216 -6.05 11.38 -6.72
CA SER A 216 -6.61 12.25 -5.69
C SER A 216 -6.23 11.77 -4.28
N ILE A 217 -6.41 10.47 -3.98
CA ILE A 217 -6.04 9.88 -2.67
C ILE A 217 -4.54 10.03 -2.41
N LEU A 218 -3.71 9.77 -3.42
CA LEU A 218 -2.25 9.92 -3.32
C LEU A 218 -1.83 11.38 -3.16
N ASN A 219 -2.53 12.34 -3.78
CA ASN A 219 -2.27 13.76 -3.57
C ASN A 219 -2.62 14.20 -2.15
N VAL A 220 -3.73 13.73 -1.58
CA VAL A 220 -4.04 13.95 -0.16
C VAL A 220 -2.92 13.39 0.70
N PHE A 221 -2.53 12.12 0.47
CA PHE A 221 -1.43 11.48 1.19
C PHE A 221 -0.10 12.25 1.08
N ALA A 222 0.20 12.80 -0.09
CA ALA A 222 1.43 13.56 -0.34
C ALA A 222 1.47 14.90 0.41
N ASN A 223 0.30 15.54 0.59
CA ASN A 223 0.18 16.88 1.16
C ASN A 223 0.03 16.88 2.69
N GLU A 224 -0.24 15.73 3.31
CA GLU A 224 -0.32 15.61 4.76
C GLU A 224 1.07 15.78 5.40
N SER A 225 1.19 16.74 6.30
CA SER A 225 2.47 17.11 6.95
C SER A 225 2.78 16.28 8.20
N GLY A 226 1.80 15.57 8.75
CA GLY A 226 1.95 14.73 9.94
C GLY A 226 1.42 13.32 9.72
N THR A 227 2.18 12.32 10.17
CA THR A 227 1.79 10.90 10.08
C THR A 227 0.68 10.51 11.06
N GLN A 228 0.27 11.41 11.96
CA GLN A 228 -0.76 11.18 12.97
C GLN A 228 -2.09 11.87 12.64
N THR A 229 -2.26 12.42 11.44
CA THR A 229 -3.54 13.01 11.03
C THR A 229 -4.50 11.90 10.59
N ASP A 230 -5.79 12.06 10.87
CA ASP A 230 -6.83 11.12 10.45
C ASP A 230 -6.83 10.93 8.92
N ASN A 231 -6.55 12.02 8.18
CA ASN A 231 -6.41 12.00 6.72
C ASN A 231 -5.22 11.14 6.28
N PHE A 232 -4.07 11.24 6.95
CA PHE A 232 -2.90 10.42 6.61
C PHE A 232 -3.20 8.94 6.82
N GLU A 233 -3.74 8.56 7.97
CA GLU A 233 -4.10 7.17 8.30
C GLU A 233 -5.15 6.61 7.34
N LEU A 234 -6.16 7.42 6.98
CA LEU A 234 -7.20 7.07 6.03
C LEU A 234 -6.63 6.85 4.63
N SER A 235 -5.90 7.84 4.09
CA SER A 235 -5.30 7.73 2.76
C SER A 235 -4.29 6.59 2.68
N TYR A 236 -3.46 6.41 3.71
CA TYR A 236 -2.52 5.30 3.79
C TYR A 236 -3.23 3.94 3.77
N SER A 237 -4.31 3.79 4.52
CA SER A 237 -5.10 2.55 4.54
C SER A 237 -5.72 2.23 3.18
N CYS A 238 -6.29 3.24 2.50
CA CYS A 238 -6.82 3.07 1.15
C CYS A 238 -5.73 2.67 0.14
N ILE A 239 -4.58 3.35 0.15
CA ILE A 239 -3.45 3.04 -0.73
C ILE A 239 -2.92 1.63 -0.43
N LYS A 240 -2.77 1.28 0.84
CA LYS A 240 -2.32 -0.05 1.27
C LYS A 240 -3.23 -1.15 0.73
N ASN A 241 -4.55 -0.99 0.81
CA ASN A 241 -5.51 -1.97 0.27
C ASN A 241 -5.40 -2.11 -1.25
N LEU A 242 -5.22 -1.00 -1.98
CA LEU A 242 -4.96 -1.02 -3.42
C LEU A 242 -3.66 -1.78 -3.75
N LEU A 243 -2.59 -1.58 -2.97
CA LEU A 243 -1.29 -2.19 -3.22
C LEU A 243 -1.21 -3.67 -2.84
N ILE A 244 -1.91 -4.10 -1.79
CA ILE A 244 -2.03 -5.52 -1.41
C ILE A 244 -2.70 -6.34 -2.52
N SER A 245 -3.53 -5.70 -3.34
CA SER A 245 -4.27 -6.34 -4.44
C SER A 245 -3.42 -6.68 -5.68
N ASP A 246 -2.08 -6.58 -5.59
CA ASP A 246 -1.12 -6.75 -6.70
C ASP A 246 -1.39 -5.79 -7.88
N LEU A 247 -1.89 -4.59 -7.57
CA LEU A 247 -2.23 -3.57 -8.55
C LEU A 247 -1.16 -2.49 -8.70
N ALA A 248 -0.10 -2.51 -7.88
CA ALA A 248 0.96 -1.50 -7.94
C ALA A 248 1.49 -1.26 -9.37
N PRO A 249 1.74 -2.29 -10.21
CA PRO A 249 2.17 -2.06 -11.59
C PRO A 249 1.13 -1.40 -12.49
N ALA A 250 -0.15 -1.77 -12.33
CA ALA A 250 -1.26 -1.15 -13.06
C ALA A 250 -1.44 0.31 -12.63
N ILE A 251 -1.36 0.58 -11.33
CA ILE A 251 -1.50 1.92 -10.76
C ILE A 251 -0.42 2.83 -11.34
N TRP A 252 0.83 2.38 -11.32
CA TRP A 252 1.93 3.13 -11.87
C TRP A 252 1.73 3.44 -13.36
N THR A 253 1.39 2.42 -14.15
CA THR A 253 1.17 2.56 -15.59
C THR A 253 0.06 3.55 -15.91
N SER A 254 -1.04 3.49 -15.15
CA SER A 254 -2.18 4.39 -15.31
C SER A 254 -1.84 5.83 -14.94
N LEU A 255 -1.07 6.05 -13.86
CA LEU A 255 -0.59 7.37 -13.47
C LEU A 255 0.38 7.98 -14.49
N GLU A 256 1.28 7.19 -15.08
CA GLU A 256 2.18 7.65 -16.15
C GLU A 256 1.44 8.06 -17.44
N GLN A 257 0.25 7.52 -17.69
CA GLN A 257 -0.57 7.94 -18.84
C GLN A 257 -1.24 9.29 -18.60
N ILE A 258 -1.60 9.60 -17.36
CA ILE A 258 -2.21 10.88 -16.97
C ILE A 258 -1.15 11.98 -16.91
N GLU A 259 0.02 11.67 -16.34
CA GLU A 259 1.10 12.63 -16.14
C GLU A 259 2.10 12.54 -17.30
N ASN A 260 2.22 13.60 -18.10
CA ASN A 260 3.12 13.67 -19.26
C ASN A 260 4.64 13.56 -18.89
N GLY A 261 5.10 12.37 -18.50
CA GLY A 261 6.48 11.89 -18.60
C GLY A 261 7.45 12.15 -17.43
N GLY A 262 6.97 12.66 -16.29
CA GLY A 262 7.80 13.11 -15.16
C GLY A 262 7.47 12.44 -13.82
N MET A 263 8.46 12.39 -12.91
CA MET A 263 8.24 12.01 -11.52
C MET A 263 7.44 13.11 -10.82
N SER A 264 6.25 12.80 -10.33
CA SER A 264 5.38 13.73 -9.60
C SER A 264 5.37 13.50 -8.09
N SER A 265 4.74 14.41 -7.36
CA SER A 265 4.41 14.24 -5.94
C SER A 265 3.60 12.96 -5.69
N VAL A 266 2.72 12.58 -6.61
CA VAL A 266 1.88 11.37 -6.55
C VAL A 266 2.75 10.10 -6.57
N HIS A 267 3.75 10.06 -7.45
CA HIS A 267 4.71 8.96 -7.52
C HIS A 267 5.53 8.81 -6.24
N VAL A 268 5.97 9.94 -5.65
CA VAL A 268 6.67 9.94 -4.36
C VAL A 268 5.74 9.45 -3.24
N ALA A 269 4.47 9.85 -3.24
CA ALA A 269 3.46 9.39 -2.29
C ALA A 269 3.27 7.86 -2.36
N LEU A 270 3.17 7.32 -3.57
CA LEU A 270 3.06 5.88 -3.80
C LEU A 270 4.28 5.12 -3.26
N LEU A 271 5.49 5.63 -3.51
CA LEU A 271 6.72 5.04 -2.98
C LEU A 271 6.81 5.14 -1.45
N LYS A 272 6.38 6.25 -0.85
CA LYS A 272 6.29 6.39 0.62
C LYS A 272 5.32 5.37 1.23
N ALA A 273 4.18 5.13 0.57
CA ALA A 273 3.23 4.13 1.03
C ALA A 273 3.82 2.70 0.93
N LEU A 274 4.49 2.39 -0.19
CA LEU A 274 5.22 1.13 -0.36
C LEU A 274 6.32 0.95 0.70
N ASP A 275 7.11 1.99 0.98
CA ASP A 275 8.14 1.97 2.01
C ASP A 275 7.54 1.70 3.41
N GLY A 276 6.44 2.38 3.76
CA GLY A 276 5.71 2.13 5.00
C GLY A 276 5.20 0.68 5.13
N MET A 277 4.77 0.07 4.02
CA MET A 277 4.34 -1.33 4.00
C MET A 277 5.50 -2.30 4.17
N VAL A 278 6.64 -2.01 3.56
CA VAL A 278 7.86 -2.81 3.63
C VAL A 278 8.48 -2.77 5.03
N ASN A 279 8.48 -1.60 5.67
CA ASN A 279 9.06 -1.41 7.01
C ASN A 279 8.09 -1.79 8.14
N GLY A 280 6.77 -1.81 7.89
CA GLY A 280 5.73 -1.89 8.91
C GLY A 280 5.20 -3.27 9.31
N SER A 281 5.62 -4.39 8.70
CA SER A 281 5.07 -5.71 9.08
C SER A 281 5.97 -6.92 8.80
N ALA A 282 5.99 -7.86 9.76
CA ALA A 282 6.75 -9.11 9.73
C ALA A 282 6.28 -10.16 8.70
N GLN A 283 5.33 -9.83 7.81
CA GLN A 283 4.90 -10.69 6.71
C GLN A 283 4.53 -9.80 5.52
N LEU A 284 5.42 -9.71 4.55
CA LEU A 284 5.18 -9.11 3.25
C LEU A 284 4.09 -9.91 2.52
N ASN A 285 2.85 -9.44 2.55
CA ASN A 285 1.75 -9.96 1.71
C ASN A 285 1.66 -9.26 0.34
N VAL A 286 2.58 -8.35 0.02
CA VAL A 286 2.68 -7.76 -1.31
C VAL A 286 3.44 -8.74 -2.20
N SER A 287 2.90 -9.04 -3.39
CA SER A 287 3.62 -9.77 -4.44
C SER A 287 4.80 -8.92 -4.92
N LEU A 288 5.92 -8.99 -4.18
CA LEU A 288 7.12 -8.24 -4.49
C LEU A 288 7.70 -8.48 -5.90
N PRO A 289 7.59 -9.65 -6.56
CA PRO A 289 8.32 -9.89 -7.81
C PRO A 289 8.00 -8.90 -8.93
N ASN A 290 6.70 -8.67 -9.19
CA ASN A 290 6.25 -7.80 -10.28
C ASN A 290 6.52 -6.33 -9.96
N THR A 291 6.22 -5.91 -8.73
CA THR A 291 6.49 -4.55 -8.26
C THR A 291 7.99 -4.26 -8.29
N SER A 292 8.84 -5.18 -7.82
CA SER A 292 10.29 -4.97 -7.77
C SER A 292 10.92 -4.86 -9.15
N LYS A 293 10.44 -5.63 -10.13
CA LYS A 293 10.88 -5.49 -11.52
C LYS A 293 10.46 -4.16 -12.14
N LEU A 294 9.27 -3.67 -11.81
CA LEU A 294 8.86 -2.33 -12.22
C LEU A 294 9.74 -1.25 -11.56
N ILE A 295 9.94 -1.33 -10.24
CA ILE A 295 10.76 -0.39 -9.47
C ILE A 295 12.22 -0.40 -9.94
N SER A 296 12.77 -1.55 -10.32
CA SER A 296 14.12 -1.62 -10.91
C SER A 296 14.20 -0.88 -12.25
N ARG A 297 13.21 -1.06 -13.14
CA ARG A 297 13.13 -0.35 -14.43
C ARG A 297 12.97 1.16 -14.25
N ILE A 298 12.18 1.56 -13.26
CA ILE A 298 12.03 2.96 -12.87
C ILE A 298 13.37 3.54 -12.44
N LEU A 299 14.12 2.85 -11.57
CA LEU A 299 15.46 3.29 -11.18
C LEU A 299 16.38 3.43 -12.39
N VAL A 300 16.35 2.47 -13.32
CA VAL A 300 17.14 2.52 -14.56
C VAL A 300 16.77 3.74 -15.41
N SER A 301 15.48 3.96 -15.63
CA SER A 301 14.96 5.11 -16.39
C SER A 301 15.34 6.44 -15.75
N THR A 302 15.12 6.57 -14.44
CA THR A 302 15.49 7.75 -13.65
C THR A 302 16.99 8.00 -13.68
N THR A 303 17.81 6.94 -13.58
CA THR A 303 19.28 7.06 -13.68
C THR A 303 19.71 7.57 -15.04
N LYS A 304 19.09 7.10 -16.14
CA LYS A 304 19.38 7.62 -17.49
C LYS A 304 19.04 9.10 -17.61
N LYS A 305 17.90 9.53 -17.05
CA LYS A 305 17.52 10.97 -17.00
C LYS A 305 18.53 11.79 -16.18
N LEU A 306 19.00 11.24 -15.06
CA LEU A 306 19.99 11.87 -14.19
C LEU A 306 21.40 11.86 -14.78
N GLN A 307 21.73 10.94 -15.70
CA GLN A 307 23.10 10.78 -16.20
C GLN A 307 23.64 12.08 -16.82
N THR A 308 22.80 12.83 -17.53
CA THR A 308 23.17 14.15 -18.08
C THR A 308 23.53 15.13 -16.97
N LEU A 309 22.75 15.18 -15.88
CA LEU A 309 23.00 16.04 -14.71
C LEU A 309 24.27 15.60 -13.96
N LEU A 310 24.42 14.31 -13.68
CA LEU A 310 25.57 13.74 -12.96
C LEU A 310 26.90 13.86 -13.73
N SER A 311 26.83 14.11 -15.04
CA SER A 311 27.99 14.35 -15.89
C SER A 311 28.39 15.83 -15.96
N THR A 312 27.58 16.75 -15.44
CA THR A 312 27.94 18.17 -15.36
C THR A 312 28.99 18.41 -14.27
N PRO A 313 30.00 19.29 -14.48
CA PRO A 313 31.08 19.50 -13.52
C PRO A 313 30.62 20.09 -12.17
N GLU A 314 29.60 20.96 -12.20
CA GLU A 314 29.00 21.61 -11.03
C GLU A 314 27.47 21.67 -11.21
N PRO A 315 26.74 20.59 -10.92
CA PRO A 315 25.29 20.60 -11.02
C PRO A 315 24.69 21.48 -9.93
N GLN A 316 23.84 22.41 -10.32
CA GLN A 316 23.07 23.22 -9.38
C GLN A 316 21.98 22.37 -8.75
N LEU A 317 21.92 22.28 -7.42
CA LEU A 317 20.83 21.62 -6.72
C LEU A 317 19.63 22.57 -6.63
N ASP A 318 18.73 22.50 -7.62
CA ASP A 318 17.42 23.14 -7.54
C ASP A 318 16.40 22.24 -6.79
N SER A 319 15.20 22.76 -6.57
CA SER A 319 14.10 21.99 -5.94
C SER A 319 13.73 20.74 -6.74
N SER A 320 13.86 20.79 -8.08
CA SER A 320 13.60 19.65 -8.97
C SER A 320 14.51 18.47 -8.66
N ILE A 321 15.82 18.72 -8.46
CA ILE A 321 16.80 17.70 -8.11
C ILE A 321 16.55 17.13 -6.72
N GLN A 322 16.11 17.94 -5.75
CA GLN A 322 15.76 17.45 -4.41
C GLN A 322 14.61 16.43 -4.45
N HIS A 323 13.57 16.70 -5.25
CA HIS A 323 12.47 15.75 -5.46
C HIS A 323 12.96 14.45 -6.09
N ILE A 324 13.84 14.53 -7.10
CA ILE A 324 14.40 13.35 -7.75
C ILE A 324 15.31 12.56 -6.79
N CYS A 325 16.12 13.22 -5.96
CA CYS A 325 16.94 12.54 -4.95
C CYS A 325 16.08 11.81 -3.93
N THR A 326 15.02 12.46 -3.41
CA THR A 326 14.06 11.84 -2.49
C THR A 326 13.43 10.59 -3.11
N PHE A 327 13.03 10.70 -4.38
CA PHE A 327 12.50 9.58 -5.14
C PHE A 327 13.51 8.43 -5.26
N VAL A 328 14.75 8.72 -5.63
CA VAL A 328 15.82 7.72 -5.76
C VAL A 328 16.09 7.03 -4.42
N VAL A 329 16.11 7.78 -3.31
CA VAL A 329 16.28 7.21 -1.97
C VAL A 329 15.16 6.20 -1.65
N LEU A 330 13.89 6.57 -1.84
CA LEU A 330 12.77 5.67 -1.59
C LEU A 330 12.82 4.41 -2.47
N VAL A 331 13.17 4.56 -3.75
CA VAL A 331 13.35 3.44 -4.67
C VAL A 331 14.47 2.51 -4.22
N LEU A 332 15.62 3.05 -3.80
CA LEU A 332 16.75 2.26 -3.32
C LEU A 332 16.42 1.55 -2.01
N GLN A 333 15.69 2.19 -1.09
CA GLN A 333 15.25 1.58 0.17
C GLN A 333 14.32 0.38 -0.09
N TYR A 334 13.34 0.54 -0.98
CA TYR A 334 12.46 -0.54 -1.42
C TYR A 334 13.26 -1.69 -2.05
N LEU A 335 14.12 -1.40 -3.03
CA LEU A 335 14.97 -2.41 -3.67
C LEU A 335 15.91 -3.08 -2.68
N GLY A 336 16.36 -2.35 -1.65
CA GLY A 336 17.21 -2.86 -0.58
C GLY A 336 16.52 -3.94 0.26
N VAL A 337 15.19 -3.93 0.38
CA VAL A 337 14.43 -5.00 1.03
C VAL A 337 14.01 -6.06 0.03
N ALA A 338 13.50 -5.67 -1.13
CA ALA A 338 13.09 -6.61 -2.18
C ALA A 338 14.24 -7.56 -2.59
N SER A 339 15.45 -7.03 -2.77
CA SER A 339 16.63 -7.82 -3.12
C SER A 339 17.05 -8.84 -2.05
N GLN A 340 16.59 -8.74 -0.81
CA GLN A 340 16.89 -9.73 0.25
C GLN A 340 16.02 -10.99 0.13
N ILE A 341 14.84 -10.86 -0.45
CA ILE A 341 13.85 -11.94 -0.55
C ILE A 341 13.69 -12.47 -1.97
N SER A 342 14.27 -11.78 -2.96
CA SER A 342 14.17 -12.16 -4.37
C SER A 342 15.01 -13.38 -4.74
N THR A 343 14.49 -14.13 -5.71
CA THR A 343 15.18 -15.29 -6.30
C THR A 343 16.30 -14.85 -7.24
N GLU A 344 17.25 -15.75 -7.53
CA GLU A 344 18.33 -15.48 -8.50
C GLU A 344 17.77 -15.10 -9.89
N ALA A 345 16.70 -15.76 -10.34
CA ALA A 345 16.07 -15.48 -11.63
C ALA A 345 15.46 -14.06 -11.68
N GLU A 346 14.85 -13.59 -10.59
CA GLU A 346 14.34 -12.22 -10.49
C GLU A 346 15.47 -11.20 -10.52
N ILE A 347 16.52 -11.41 -9.72
CA ILE A 347 17.70 -10.54 -9.71
C ILE A 347 18.34 -10.48 -11.10
N SER A 348 18.53 -11.62 -11.76
CA SER A 348 19.05 -11.68 -13.14
C SER A 348 18.17 -10.88 -14.10
N SER A 349 16.84 -10.99 -13.99
CA SER A 349 15.95 -10.16 -14.81
C SER A 349 16.10 -8.66 -14.55
N TRP A 350 16.38 -8.24 -13.30
CA TRP A 350 16.61 -6.81 -13.01
C TRP A 350 17.96 -6.34 -13.56
N VAL A 351 18.97 -7.21 -13.53
CA VAL A 351 20.29 -6.96 -14.10
C VAL A 351 20.20 -6.85 -15.62
N ASP A 352 19.46 -7.74 -16.29
CA ASP A 352 19.16 -7.66 -17.73
C ASP A 352 18.51 -6.32 -18.12
N ASP A 353 17.62 -5.79 -17.27
CA ASP A 353 16.99 -4.49 -17.46
C ASP A 353 17.97 -3.30 -17.21
N GLY A 354 19.18 -3.56 -16.70
CA GLY A 354 20.27 -2.60 -16.53
C GLY A 354 20.49 -2.10 -15.10
N LEU A 355 19.92 -2.76 -14.09
CA LEU A 355 19.99 -2.31 -12.69
C LEU A 355 21.43 -2.15 -12.19
N ALA A 356 22.32 -3.11 -12.46
CA ALA A 356 23.70 -3.09 -11.97
C ALA A 356 24.47 -1.86 -12.48
N LYS A 357 24.40 -1.61 -13.79
CA LYS A 357 24.99 -0.42 -14.40
C LYS A 357 24.42 0.89 -13.82
N SER A 358 23.11 0.94 -13.57
CA SER A 358 22.48 2.12 -12.98
C SER A 358 22.95 2.38 -11.55
N LEU A 359 23.08 1.36 -10.71
CA LEU A 359 23.61 1.50 -9.35
C LEU A 359 25.04 2.06 -9.34
N ILE A 360 25.91 1.57 -10.24
CA ILE A 360 27.29 2.09 -10.36
C ILE A 360 27.31 3.53 -10.89
N THR A 361 26.44 3.85 -11.84
CA THR A 361 26.32 5.22 -12.38
C THR A 361 25.87 6.20 -11.30
N LEU A 362 24.88 5.82 -10.50
CA LEU A 362 24.41 6.61 -9.36
C LEU A 362 25.49 6.76 -8.30
N LEU A 363 26.17 5.67 -7.92
CA LEU A 363 27.24 5.71 -6.92
C LEU A 363 28.38 6.66 -7.36
N HIS A 364 28.75 6.62 -8.63
CA HIS A 364 29.77 7.49 -9.19
C HIS A 364 29.31 8.96 -9.18
N GLY A 365 28.07 9.22 -9.58
CA GLY A 365 27.47 10.55 -9.55
C GLY A 365 27.43 11.13 -8.13
N VAL A 366 26.86 10.40 -7.18
CA VAL A 366 26.81 10.78 -5.76
C VAL A 366 28.21 11.04 -5.22
N SER A 367 29.20 10.20 -5.56
CA SER A 367 30.62 10.38 -5.19
C SER A 367 31.21 11.73 -5.61
N LYS A 368 30.72 12.34 -6.69
CA LYS A 368 31.12 13.69 -7.11
C LYS A 368 30.39 14.79 -6.34
N LEU A 369 29.09 14.59 -6.08
CA LEU A 369 28.22 15.62 -5.48
C LEU A 369 28.45 15.81 -3.99
N GLN A 370 28.88 14.76 -3.30
CA GLN A 370 28.94 14.74 -1.84
C GLN A 370 30.28 14.14 -1.40
N PRO A 371 31.35 14.90 -1.19
CA PRO A 371 32.58 14.34 -0.63
C PRO A 371 32.32 13.56 0.67
N ILE A 372 33.19 12.58 1.00
CA ILE A 372 33.12 11.85 2.27
C ILE A 372 33.14 12.86 3.42
N PHE A 373 32.19 12.73 4.34
CA PHE A 373 32.04 13.63 5.47
C PHE A 373 32.32 12.89 6.78
N VAL A 374 33.16 13.49 7.62
CA VAL A 374 33.44 12.99 8.97
C VAL A 374 33.25 14.16 9.94
N ASP A 375 32.26 14.06 10.82
CA ASP A 375 31.95 15.06 11.84
C ASP A 375 33.01 15.00 12.95
N LYS A 376 33.57 16.16 13.29
CA LYS A 376 34.55 16.30 14.38
C LYS A 376 33.89 16.39 15.76
N SER A 377 32.56 16.54 15.82
CA SER A 377 31.79 16.69 17.05
C SER A 377 31.08 15.38 17.44
N SER A 378 31.17 15.00 18.72
CA SER A 378 30.68 13.71 19.25
C SER A 378 29.15 13.58 19.34
N SER A 379 28.39 14.44 18.66
CA SER A 379 26.93 14.45 18.68
C SER A 379 26.42 14.84 17.30
N PRO A 380 25.74 13.93 16.57
CA PRO A 380 25.18 14.25 15.26
C PRO A 380 24.18 15.39 15.43
N SER A 381 24.47 16.54 14.81
CA SER A 381 23.56 17.67 14.80
C SER A 381 22.25 17.28 14.10
N HIS A 382 21.13 17.88 14.52
CA HIS A 382 19.82 17.66 13.90
C HIS A 382 19.80 18.04 12.39
N ASP A 383 20.78 18.84 11.95
CA ASP A 383 21.01 19.30 10.58
C ASP A 383 21.61 18.23 9.64
N ILE A 384 22.21 17.15 10.16
CA ILE A 384 22.79 16.10 9.30
C ILE A 384 21.69 15.26 8.63
N LYS A 385 20.61 14.96 9.37
CA LYS A 385 19.50 14.14 8.87
C LYS A 385 18.64 14.86 7.83
N SER A 386 18.72 16.19 7.73
CA SER A 386 18.01 16.98 6.72
C SER A 386 18.77 17.07 5.39
N ASN A 387 19.98 16.51 5.30
CA ASN A 387 20.76 16.48 4.06
C ASN A 387 20.10 15.56 3.02
N ILE A 388 19.90 16.06 1.79
CA ILE A 388 19.20 15.33 0.72
C ILE A 388 19.93 14.05 0.27
N PHE A 389 21.24 13.96 0.53
CA PHE A 389 22.07 12.80 0.21
C PHE A 389 22.39 11.94 1.44
N PHE A 390 21.74 12.19 2.57
CA PHE A 390 21.84 11.32 3.73
C PHE A 390 21.46 9.88 3.35
N MET A 391 22.26 8.90 3.76
CA MET A 391 22.09 7.46 3.48
C MET A 391 22.17 6.99 2.02
N ILE A 392 22.16 7.86 1.02
CA ILE A 392 22.01 7.43 -0.39
C ILE A 392 23.11 6.45 -0.83
N ARG A 393 24.36 6.63 -0.38
CA ARG A 393 25.45 5.69 -0.69
C ARG A 393 25.25 4.36 0.00
N CYS A 394 24.82 4.39 1.26
CA CYS A 394 24.52 3.21 2.05
C CYS A 394 23.44 2.38 1.37
N ASP A 395 22.35 3.02 0.92
CA ASP A 395 21.25 2.36 0.22
C ASP A 395 21.69 1.76 -1.12
N ILE A 396 22.48 2.48 -1.92
CA ILE A 396 23.09 1.92 -3.15
C ILE A 396 23.95 0.70 -2.83
N MET A 397 24.80 0.80 -1.80
CA MET A 397 25.72 -0.26 -1.42
C MET A 397 24.99 -1.50 -0.91
N LYS A 398 23.92 -1.31 -0.14
CA LYS A 398 23.03 -2.38 0.33
C LYS A 398 22.42 -3.15 -0.85
N VAL A 399 21.90 -2.46 -1.86
CA VAL A 399 21.35 -3.12 -3.06
C VAL A 399 22.44 -3.87 -3.82
N ILE A 400 23.61 -3.27 -4.05
CA ILE A 400 24.76 -3.94 -4.71
C ILE A 400 25.14 -5.22 -3.95
N ALA A 401 25.26 -5.14 -2.63
CA ALA A 401 25.62 -6.29 -1.80
C ALA A 401 24.61 -7.43 -1.93
N ASN A 402 23.31 -7.11 -1.91
CA ASN A 402 22.25 -8.12 -2.02
C ASN A 402 22.23 -8.79 -3.40
N ILE A 403 22.21 -8.01 -4.50
CA ILE A 403 22.08 -8.58 -5.86
C ILE A 403 23.30 -9.43 -6.25
N THR A 404 24.47 -9.14 -5.70
CA THR A 404 25.71 -9.87 -5.98
C THR A 404 25.90 -11.14 -5.13
N TYR A 405 25.04 -11.36 -4.13
CA TYR A 405 25.15 -12.54 -3.26
C TYR A 405 24.77 -13.85 -3.96
N THR A 406 23.72 -13.82 -4.77
CA THR A 406 23.16 -14.99 -5.49
C THR A 406 23.43 -14.96 -6.99
N SER A 407 23.61 -13.79 -7.61
CA SER A 407 23.74 -13.69 -9.06
C SER A 407 25.19 -13.47 -9.52
N GLN A 408 25.78 -14.51 -10.14
CA GLN A 408 27.07 -14.42 -10.82
C GLN A 408 27.05 -13.39 -11.97
N GLN A 409 25.90 -13.25 -12.63
CA GLN A 409 25.68 -12.25 -13.67
C GLN A 409 25.82 -10.82 -13.11
N ALA A 410 25.17 -10.53 -11.98
CA ALA A 410 25.30 -9.22 -11.32
C ALA A 410 26.77 -8.93 -10.96
N GLN A 411 27.48 -9.92 -10.41
CA GLN A 411 28.90 -9.75 -10.06
C GLN A 411 29.77 -9.41 -11.28
N ASN A 412 29.51 -10.07 -12.41
CA ASN A 412 30.24 -9.85 -13.65
C ASN A 412 29.91 -8.48 -14.24
N GLU A 413 28.64 -8.08 -14.24
CA GLU A 413 28.22 -6.77 -14.77
C GLU A 413 28.78 -5.61 -13.96
N ILE A 414 28.78 -5.71 -12.62
CA ILE A 414 29.43 -4.72 -11.76
C ILE A 414 30.93 -4.61 -12.08
N ARG A 415 31.62 -5.73 -12.31
CA ARG A 415 33.03 -5.70 -12.75
C ARG A 415 33.19 -5.01 -14.10
N MET A 416 32.37 -5.38 -15.10
CA MET A 416 32.45 -4.82 -16.45
C MET A 416 32.14 -3.31 -16.50
N CYS A 417 31.41 -2.79 -15.51
CA CYS A 417 31.13 -1.36 -15.37
C CYS A 417 32.19 -0.60 -14.54
N ASP A 418 33.38 -1.17 -14.32
CA ASP A 418 34.42 -0.62 -13.43
C ASP A 418 33.91 -0.32 -12.00
N GLY A 419 32.91 -1.07 -11.55
CA GLY A 419 32.24 -0.85 -10.27
C GLY A 419 33.05 -1.35 -9.06
N ILE A 420 33.93 -2.33 -9.23
CA ILE A 420 34.70 -2.92 -8.12
C ILE A 420 35.62 -1.88 -7.43
N PRO A 421 36.46 -1.10 -8.15
CA PRO A 421 37.24 -0.04 -7.53
C PRO A 421 36.38 1.01 -6.81
N LEU A 422 35.21 1.34 -7.37
CA LEU A 422 34.28 2.30 -6.77
C LEU A 422 33.63 1.76 -5.48
N VAL A 423 33.29 0.47 -5.44
CA VAL A 423 32.83 -0.18 -4.20
C VAL A 423 33.93 -0.14 -3.14
N LEU A 424 35.17 -0.45 -3.52
CA LEU A 424 36.32 -0.40 -2.61
C LEU A 424 36.58 1.01 -2.06
N SER A 425 36.42 2.06 -2.88
CA SER A 425 36.61 3.45 -2.41
C SER A 425 35.58 3.90 -1.38
N ASN A 426 34.47 3.16 -1.22
CA ASN A 426 33.44 3.40 -0.21
C ASN A 426 33.65 2.56 1.06
N CYS A 427 34.75 1.81 1.20
CA CYS A 427 35.12 1.09 2.42
C CYS A 427 35.72 2.03 3.49
N VAL A 428 35.02 3.14 3.77
CA VAL A 428 35.46 4.26 4.60
C VAL A 428 34.35 4.68 5.55
N ILE A 429 34.71 5.40 6.61
CA ILE A 429 33.73 5.99 7.54
C ILE A 429 33.17 7.26 6.88
N ASP A 430 31.86 7.41 6.89
CA ASP A 430 31.12 8.57 6.38
C ASP A 430 29.93 8.82 7.32
N ASP A 431 29.93 9.94 8.05
CA ASP A 431 28.91 10.25 9.05
C ASP A 431 27.56 10.66 8.44
N LEU A 432 27.53 11.02 7.14
CA LEU A 432 26.28 11.17 6.37
C LEU A 432 25.73 9.80 5.93
N ASN A 433 26.56 8.76 5.97
CA ASN A 433 26.19 7.41 5.59
C ASN A 433 26.60 6.38 6.66
N PRO A 434 26.00 6.42 7.86
CA PRO A 434 26.17 5.36 8.86
C PRO A 434 26.01 3.97 8.24
N TYR A 435 26.93 3.05 8.52
CA TYR A 435 27.01 1.71 7.93
C TYR A 435 27.56 1.58 6.50
N LEU A 436 27.97 2.68 5.84
CA LEU A 436 28.54 2.62 4.48
C LEU A 436 29.69 1.62 4.38
N ARG A 437 30.62 1.68 5.35
CA ARG A 437 31.78 0.79 5.40
C ARG A 437 31.37 -0.68 5.49
N GLU A 438 30.42 -1.00 6.36
CA GLU A 438 29.95 -2.36 6.62
C GLU A 438 29.28 -2.94 5.37
N TYR A 439 28.40 -2.17 4.72
CA TYR A 439 27.77 -2.59 3.48
C TYR A 439 28.78 -2.68 2.32
N ALA A 440 29.77 -1.80 2.26
CA ALA A 440 30.81 -1.85 1.23
C ALA A 440 31.67 -3.11 1.38
N LEU A 441 32.09 -3.45 2.60
CA LEU A 441 32.80 -4.70 2.87
C LEU A 441 31.93 -5.93 2.55
N PHE A 442 30.63 -5.87 2.85
CA PHE A 442 29.69 -6.93 2.51
C PHE A 442 29.53 -7.08 0.99
N ALA A 443 29.45 -5.98 0.24
CA ALA A 443 29.43 -5.99 -1.22
C ALA A 443 30.72 -6.58 -1.80
N VAL A 444 31.90 -6.22 -1.28
CA VAL A 444 33.19 -6.80 -1.71
C VAL A 444 33.22 -8.31 -1.50
N ARG A 445 32.78 -8.79 -0.32
CA ARG A 445 32.66 -10.23 -0.04
C ARG A 445 31.78 -10.91 -1.08
N ASN A 446 30.60 -10.36 -1.36
CA ASN A 446 29.63 -10.98 -2.26
C ASN A 446 30.12 -10.93 -3.72
N LEU A 447 30.69 -9.82 -4.16
CA LEU A 447 31.33 -9.65 -5.48
C LEU A 447 32.45 -10.65 -5.75
N THR A 448 33.16 -11.10 -4.72
CA THR A 448 34.31 -12.01 -4.84
C THR A 448 33.97 -13.47 -4.53
N LYS A 449 32.79 -13.73 -3.94
CA LYS A 449 32.36 -15.08 -3.57
C LYS A 449 32.21 -15.93 -4.83
N ASN A 450 33.03 -16.98 -4.93
CA ASN A 450 33.08 -17.91 -6.06
C ASN A 450 33.38 -17.25 -7.43
N ASN A 451 33.93 -16.04 -7.44
CA ASN A 451 34.22 -15.30 -8.67
C ASN A 451 35.71 -14.99 -8.79
N ARG A 452 36.42 -15.87 -9.50
CA ARG A 452 37.88 -15.77 -9.65
C ARG A 452 38.32 -14.55 -10.46
N GLU A 453 37.54 -14.14 -11.44
CA GLU A 453 37.85 -12.97 -12.27
C GLU A 453 37.79 -11.68 -11.45
N ASN A 454 36.78 -11.55 -10.59
CA ASN A 454 36.66 -10.44 -9.66
C ASN A 454 37.80 -10.44 -8.61
N GLN A 455 38.14 -11.62 -8.06
CA GLN A 455 39.28 -11.76 -7.14
C GLN A 455 40.61 -11.35 -7.79
N MET A 456 40.85 -11.78 -9.03
CA MET A 456 42.05 -11.43 -9.78
C MET A 456 42.13 -9.93 -10.07
N LEU A 457 41.02 -9.29 -10.43
CA LEU A 457 40.98 -7.84 -10.61
C LEU A 457 41.42 -7.12 -9.34
N ILE A 458 40.85 -7.49 -8.19
CA ILE A 458 41.22 -6.87 -6.90
C ILE A 458 42.69 -7.12 -6.57
N ALA A 459 43.19 -8.33 -6.79
CA ALA A 459 44.60 -8.67 -6.57
C ALA A 459 45.57 -7.88 -7.48
N SER A 460 45.10 -7.41 -8.64
CA SER A 460 45.90 -6.57 -9.56
C SER A 460 45.88 -5.08 -9.21
N LEU A 461 45.10 -4.65 -8.21
CA LEU A 461 45.06 -3.25 -7.80
C LEU A 461 46.32 -2.86 -7.03
N GLU A 462 46.94 -1.75 -7.41
CA GLU A 462 48.15 -1.21 -6.80
C GLU A 462 47.86 0.07 -6.00
N ALA A 463 48.51 0.21 -4.85
CA ALA A 463 48.45 1.44 -4.06
C ALA A 463 49.23 2.56 -4.78
N ARG A 464 48.53 3.61 -5.23
CA ARG A 464 49.14 4.72 -5.98
C ARG A 464 49.38 5.99 -5.18
N LYS A 465 48.51 6.33 -4.23
CA LYS A 465 48.58 7.57 -3.46
C LYS A 465 47.97 7.40 -2.09
N VAL A 466 48.57 8.03 -1.07
CA VAL A 466 47.96 8.21 0.25
C VAL A 466 47.01 9.39 0.19
N VAL A 467 45.76 9.17 0.61
CA VAL A 467 44.80 10.25 0.83
C VAL A 467 45.09 10.87 2.20
N PRO A 468 45.33 12.19 2.29
CA PRO A 468 45.56 12.85 3.57
C PRO A 468 44.40 12.58 4.53
N ASN A 469 44.71 12.15 5.74
CA ASN A 469 43.73 11.95 6.80
C ASN A 469 43.97 13.02 7.86
N GLU A 470 42.94 13.83 8.13
CA GLU A 470 43.03 14.93 9.07
C GLU A 470 43.35 14.46 10.50
N ILE A 471 42.82 13.30 10.92
CA ILE A 471 43.09 12.69 12.22
C ILE A 471 44.58 12.34 12.34
N LEU A 472 45.16 11.75 11.31
CA LEU A 472 46.60 11.42 11.30
C LEU A 472 47.45 12.69 11.34
N THR A 473 47.05 13.72 10.59
CA THR A 473 47.71 15.03 10.60
C THR A 473 47.66 15.67 12.00
N GLU A 474 46.52 15.64 12.67
CA GLU A 474 46.33 16.16 14.04
C GLU A 474 47.15 15.36 15.07
N MET A 475 47.33 14.05 14.85
CA MET A 475 48.19 13.20 15.68
C MET A 475 49.69 13.36 15.35
N GLY A 476 50.06 14.21 14.38
CA GLY A 476 51.43 14.40 13.95
C GLY A 476 52.03 13.20 13.20
N VAL A 477 51.18 12.33 12.65
CA VAL A 477 51.56 11.09 11.96
C VAL A 477 51.43 11.28 10.45
N GLU A 478 52.51 11.06 9.70
CA GLU A 478 52.50 11.15 8.25
C GLU A 478 52.36 9.75 7.64
N ALA A 479 51.29 9.53 6.86
CA ALA A 479 51.09 8.28 6.14
C ALA A 479 51.79 8.33 4.76
N ALA A 480 52.64 7.36 4.46
CA ALA A 480 53.37 7.22 3.20
C ALA A 480 53.27 5.79 2.65
N ILE A 481 53.31 5.63 1.32
CA ILE A 481 53.46 4.31 0.69
C ILE A 481 54.95 3.97 0.67
N ASP A 482 55.30 2.81 1.22
CA ASP A 482 56.64 2.27 1.12
C ASP A 482 56.95 1.93 -0.35
N PRO A 483 57.97 2.56 -0.97
CA PRO A 483 58.30 2.33 -2.38
C PRO A 483 58.83 0.92 -2.68
N VAL A 484 59.25 0.16 -1.67
CA VAL A 484 59.76 -1.21 -1.80
C VAL A 484 58.65 -2.23 -1.61
N THR A 485 57.79 -2.04 -0.60
CA THR A 485 56.76 -3.04 -0.26
C THR A 485 55.38 -2.71 -0.82
N GLY A 486 55.16 -1.49 -1.29
CA GLY A 486 53.84 -0.99 -1.72
C GLY A 486 52.83 -0.86 -0.60
N LYS A 487 53.24 -1.04 0.67
CA LYS A 487 52.37 -1.01 1.85
C LYS A 487 52.28 0.40 2.44
N LEU A 488 51.18 0.66 3.14
CA LEU A 488 51.00 1.87 3.93
C LEU A 488 51.94 1.83 5.15
N THR A 489 52.68 2.92 5.35
CA THR A 489 53.57 3.15 6.49
C THR A 489 53.21 4.46 7.16
N PHE A 490 53.42 4.55 8.47
CA PHE A 490 53.15 5.73 9.28
C PHE A 490 54.49 6.23 9.85
N LYS A 491 54.78 7.52 9.71
CA LYS A 491 56.01 8.18 10.16
C LYS A 491 55.74 9.21 11.23
#